data_AF-A0A5K0Y141-F1
#
_entry.id   AF-A0A5K0Y141-F1
#
_cell.length_a   1.000
_cell.length_b   1.000
_cell.length_c   1.000
_cell.angle_alpha   90.00
_cell.angle_beta   90.00
_cell.angle_gamma   90.00
#
_symmetry.space_group_name_H-M   'P 1'
#
loop_
_entity.id
_entity.type
_entity.pdbx_description
1 polymer ?
#
loop_
_entity_poly.entity_id
_entity_poly.type
_entity_poly.pdbx_seq_one_letter_code
_entity_poly.pdbx_strand_id
1 'polypeptide(L)' 'AFLPVIESFGFETDLRYHTQGQAFCMSVFDHWAIVPGDPLDKSVVLRPLEPAPVQHLAREFMVKTRRRK' A
#
# COMPACT_ATOMS: atom_id res chain seq x y z
N ALA A 1 -4.76 15.51 -3.76
CA ALA A 1 -3.91 14.67 -2.88
C ALA A 1 -3.61 13.36 -3.60
N PHE A 2 -2.53 12.68 -3.23
CA PHE A 2 -2.20 11.36 -3.77
C PHE A 2 -2.16 10.34 -2.64
N LEU A 3 -2.69 9.15 -2.91
CA LEU A 3 -2.72 8.01 -2.00
C LEU A 3 -2.28 6.77 -2.79
N PRO A 4 -1.29 5.99 -2.31
CA PRO A 4 -0.95 4.72 -2.94
C PRO A 4 -2.19 3.83 -3.04
N VAL A 5 -2.46 3.25 -4.22
CA VAL A 5 -3.66 2.43 -4.44
C VAL A 5 -3.72 1.22 -3.49
N ILE A 6 -2.56 0.71 -3.05
CA ILE A 6 -2.50 -0.38 -2.07
C ILE A 6 -3.00 0.04 -0.68
N GLU A 7 -2.97 1.34 -0.35
CA GLU A 7 -3.44 1.93 0.90
C GLU A 7 -4.86 2.53 0.77
N SER A 8 -5.46 2.56 -0.43
CA SER A 8 -6.77 3.18 -0.64
C SER A 8 -7.95 2.30 -0.23
N PHE A 9 -7.73 1.02 0.05
CA PHE A 9 -8.79 0.09 0.44
C PHE A 9 -9.40 0.50 1.80
N GLY A 10 -10.66 0.93 1.79
CA GLY A 10 -11.37 1.39 2.99
C GLY A 10 -11.21 2.88 3.30
N PHE A 11 -10.34 3.61 2.57
CA PHE A 11 -10.02 5.00 2.89
C PHE A 11 -11.22 5.94 2.90
N GLU A 12 -12.13 5.87 1.92
CA GLU A 12 -13.32 6.74 1.88
C GLU A 12 -14.25 6.48 3.07
N THR A 13 -14.39 5.22 3.47
CA THR A 13 -15.23 4.81 4.59
C THR A 13 -14.63 5.30 5.90
N ASP A 14 -13.31 5.14 6.08
CA ASP A 14 -12.60 5.67 7.23
C ASP A 14 -12.69 7.20 7.29
N LEU A 15 -12.53 7.89 6.16
CA LEU A 15 -12.65 9.34 6.09
C LEU A 15 -14.02 9.81 6.57
N ARG A 16 -15.10 9.17 6.11
CA ARG A 16 -16.47 9.49 6.54
C ARG A 16 -16.70 9.18 8.00
N TYR A 17 -16.21 8.03 8.47
CA TYR A 17 -16.35 7.63 9.86
C TYR A 17 -15.69 8.66 10.80
N HIS A 18 -14.43 9.01 10.54
CA HIS A 18 -13.67 9.94 11.39
C HIS A 18 -14.18 11.38 11.31
N THR A 19 -14.87 11.76 10.22
CA THR A 19 -15.42 13.11 10.04
C THR A 19 -16.92 13.18 10.31
N GLN A 20 -17.53 12.16 10.88
CA GLN A 20 -18.98 12.11 11.15
C GLN A 20 -19.81 12.40 9.88
N GLY A 21 -19.34 11.92 8.74
CA GLY A 21 -19.96 12.12 7.43
C GLY A 21 -19.78 13.51 6.82
N GLN A 22 -19.01 14.41 7.43
CA GLN A 22 -18.79 15.77 6.92
C GLN A 22 -17.82 15.82 5.73
N ALA A 23 -16.87 14.88 5.63
CA ALA A 23 -15.95 14.78 4.50
C ALA A 23 -16.28 13.57 3.62
N PHE A 24 -16.04 13.74 2.31
CA PHE A 24 -16.17 12.71 1.29
C PHE A 24 -15.05 12.86 0.27
N CYS A 25 -14.61 11.75 -0.34
CA CYS A 25 -13.61 11.77 -1.40
C CYS A 25 -13.96 10.81 -2.53
N MET A 26 -13.65 11.22 -3.76
CA MET A 26 -13.63 10.35 -4.93
C MET A 26 -12.18 10.00 -5.24
N SER A 27 -11.90 8.73 -5.56
CA SER A 27 -10.57 8.26 -5.96
C SER A 27 -10.58 7.91 -7.44
N VAL A 28 -9.64 8.47 -8.19
CA VAL A 28 -9.42 8.20 -9.62
C VAL A 28 -7.95 7.89 -9.82
N PHE A 29 -7.64 6.93 -10.70
CA PHE A 29 -6.26 6.62 -11.05
C PHE A 29 -5.61 7.78 -11.80
N ASP A 30 -4.37 8.11 -11.43
CA ASP A 30 -3.61 9.22 -12.01
C ASP A 30 -2.27 8.74 -12.61
N HIS A 31 -1.40 8.13 -11.80
CA HIS A 31 -0.06 7.73 -12.22
C HIS A 31 0.49 6.51 -11.45
N TRP A 32 1.65 6.05 -11.90
CA TRP A 32 2.48 5.08 -11.19
C TRP A 32 3.64 5.79 -10.49
N ALA A 33 3.95 5.38 -9.26
CA ALA A 33 5.11 5.82 -8.52
C ALA A 33 6.00 4.62 -8.15
N ILE A 34 7.31 4.86 -8.01
CA ILE A 34 8.27 3.83 -7.59
C ILE A 34 8.01 3.48 -6.12
N VAL A 35 7.84 2.19 -5.83
CA VAL A 35 7.73 1.70 -4.45
C VAL A 35 9.11 1.77 -3.79
N PRO A 36 9.23 2.33 -2.58
CA PRO A 36 10.51 2.37 -1.87
C PRO A 36 11.07 0.97 -1.57
N GLY A 37 12.40 0.85 -1.65
CA GLY A 37 13.14 -0.38 -1.39
C GLY A 37 13.67 -1.08 -2.64
N ASP A 38 14.47 -2.14 -2.42
CA ASP A 38 14.95 -3.01 -3.49
C ASP A 38 14.12 -4.31 -3.52
N PRO A 39 13.41 -4.60 -4.63
CA PRO A 39 12.64 -5.85 -4.76
C PRO A 39 13.53 -7.11 -4.71
N LEU A 40 14.81 -6.99 -5.10
CA LEU A 40 15.73 -8.12 -5.20
C LEU A 40 16.55 -8.36 -3.93
N ASP A 41 16.47 -7.47 -2.93
CA ASP A 41 17.21 -7.63 -1.68
C ASP A 41 16.78 -8.89 -0.93
N LYS A 42 17.68 -9.87 -0.86
CA LYS A 42 17.47 -11.15 -0.20
C LYS A 42 17.76 -11.10 1.31
N SER A 43 18.38 -10.04 1.80
CA SER A 43 18.70 -9.87 3.23
C SER A 43 17.45 -9.51 4.05
N VAL A 44 16.43 -8.94 3.41
CA VAL A 44 15.16 -8.59 4.04
C VAL A 44 14.36 -9.83 4.39
N VAL A 45 14.16 -10.04 5.70
CA VAL A 45 13.29 -11.09 6.24
C VAL A 45 11.87 -10.55 6.36
N LEU A 46 10.94 -11.13 5.60
CA LEU A 46 9.52 -10.78 5.64
C LEU A 46 8.79 -11.66 6.65
N ARG A 47 8.06 -11.03 7.57
CA ARG A 47 7.21 -11.72 8.54
C ARG A 47 5.81 -11.98 7.96
N PRO A 48 5.28 -13.21 8.01
CA PRO A 48 3.93 -13.50 7.53
C PRO A 48 2.87 -12.67 8.28
N LEU A 49 1.86 -12.18 7.54
CA LEU A 49 0.71 -11.42 8.08
C LEU A 49 1.07 -10.10 8.80
N GLU A 50 2.33 -9.67 8.75
CA GLU A 50 2.77 -8.37 9.24
C GLU A 50 3.09 -7.44 8.06
N PRO A 51 2.68 -6.17 8.10
CA PRO A 51 3.10 -5.17 7.12
C PRO A 51 4.62 -4.95 7.20
N ALA A 52 5.31 -4.93 6.06
CA ALA A 52 6.73 -4.57 6.07
C ALA A 52 6.93 -3.05 6.27
N PRO A 53 8.06 -2.63 6.85
CA PRO A 53 8.46 -1.22 6.85
C PRO A 53 8.54 -0.66 5.43
N VAL A 54 8.34 0.66 5.28
CA VAL A 54 8.31 1.35 3.97
C VAL A 54 9.51 1.02 3.08
N GLN A 55 10.71 0.97 3.66
CA GLN A 55 11.96 0.67 2.95
C GLN A 55 12.02 -0.76 2.36
N HIS A 56 11.14 -1.65 2.80
CA HIS A 56 11.11 -3.06 2.40
C HIS A 56 9.87 -3.41 1.57
N LEU A 57 9.00 -2.44 1.25
CA LEU A 57 7.74 -2.67 0.55
C LEU A 57 7.94 -3.25 -0.85
N ALA A 58 8.95 -2.77 -1.59
CA ALA A 58 9.25 -3.31 -2.93
C ALA A 58 9.53 -4.83 -2.88
N ARG A 59 10.29 -5.28 -1.87
CA ARG A 59 10.59 -6.69 -1.63
C ARG A 59 9.33 -7.48 -1.26
N GLU A 60 8.52 -6.93 -0.35
CA GLU A 60 7.28 -7.55 0.08
C GLU A 60 6.31 -7.77 -1.09
N PHE A 61 6.04 -6.73 -1.87
CA PHE A 61 5.14 -6.78 -3.01
C PHE A 61 5.63 -7.76 -4.08
N MET A 62 6.93 -7.75 -4.39
CA MET A 62 7.51 -8.67 -5.36
C MET A 62 7.33 -10.13 -4.92
N VAL A 63 7.71 -10.47 -3.68
CA VAL A 63 7.65 -11.86 -3.20
C VAL A 63 6.21 -12.36 -3.11
N LYS A 64 5.29 -11.56 -2.54
CA LYS A 64 3.87 -11.93 -2.42
C LYS A 64 3.21 -12.10 -3.78
N THR A 65 3.46 -11.19 -4.73
CA THR A 65 2.94 -11.29 -6.10
C THR A 65 3.48 -12.51 -6.82
N ARG A 66 4.78 -12.83 -6.66
CA ARG A 66 5.40 -14.01 -7.28
C ARG A 66 4.84 -15.33 -6.74
N ARG A 67 4.54 -15.42 -5.44
CA ARG A 67 3.93 -16.62 -4.82
C ARG A 67 2.47 -16.83 -5.17
N ARG A 68 1.77 -15.77 -5.60
CA ARG A 68 0.36 -15.83 -6.01
C ARG A 68 0.17 -16.42 -7.42
N LYS A 69 1.17 -16.25 -8.29
CA LYS A 69 1.19 -16.86 -9.63
C LYS A 69 1.49 -18.35 -9.51
#